data_AF-A0A2T1EBX2-F1
#
_entry.id   AF-A0A2T1EBX2-F1
#
_cell.length_a   1.000
_cell.length_b   1.000
_cell.length_c   1.000
_cell.angle_alpha   90.00
_cell.angle_beta   90.00
_cell.angle_gamma   90.00
#
_symmetry.space_group_name_H-M   'P 1'
#
loop_
_entity.id
_entity.type
_entity.pdbx_description
1 polymer ?
#
loop_
_entity_poly.entity_id
_entity_poly.type
_entity_poly.pdbx_seq_one_letter_code
_entity_poly.pdbx_strand_id
1 'polypeptide(L)' 'MIFSDVATNKARLVAYCEPEVKEKLERLAESRLRSLSNLIESILVEEVAKAEASGELGTSPERKSP' A
#
# COMPACT_ATOMS: atom_id res chain seq x y z
N MET A 1 -16.22 3.78 14.59
CA MET A 1 -14.84 3.31 14.78
C MET A 1 -13.94 4.53 14.84
N ILE A 2 -13.30 4.78 15.98
CA ILE A 2 -12.33 5.86 16.15
C ILE A 2 -10.99 5.30 15.69
N PHE A 3 -10.54 5.69 14.49
CA PHE A 3 -9.18 5.41 14.06
C PHE A 3 -8.28 6.37 14.84
N SER A 4 -7.49 5.86 15.78
CA SER A 4 -6.47 6.64 16.46
C SER A 4 -5.51 7.18 15.41
N ASP A 5 -5.55 8.49 15.18
CA ASP A 5 -4.74 9.16 14.17
C ASP A 5 -3.30 9.19 14.66
N VAL A 6 -2.53 8.16 14.31
CA VAL A 6 -1.08 8.20 14.44
C VAL A 6 -0.62 9.15 13.35
N ALA A 7 -0.22 10.36 13.74
CA ALA A 7 0.19 11.41 12.82
C ALA A 7 1.18 10.86 11.79
N THR A 8 0.72 10.78 10.53
CA THR A 8 1.51 10.33 9.41
C THR A 8 1.35 11.31 8.26
N ASN A 9 2.44 11.58 7.56
CA ASN A 9 2.46 12.37 6.34
C ASN A 9 2.16 11.52 5.09
N LYS A 10 1.84 10.22 5.25
CA LYS A 10 1.56 9.30 4.15
C LYS A 10 0.12 9.45 3.66
N ALA A 11 -0.08 9.33 2.35
CA ALA A 11 -1.41 9.29 1.76
C ALA A 11 -2.20 8.07 2.25
N ARG A 12 -3.48 8.26 2.59
CA ARG A 12 -4.36 7.17 3.07
C ARG A 12 -4.95 6.39 1.90
N LEU A 13 -4.74 5.08 1.90
CA LEU A 13 -5.40 4.13 1.00
C LEU A 13 -6.40 3.27 1.82
N VAL A 14 -7.63 3.13 1.33
CA VAL A 14 -8.64 2.24 1.90
C VAL A 14 -9.12 1.30 0.81
N ALA A 15 -9.08 0.00 1.07
CA ALA A 15 -9.51 -1.03 0.13
C ALA A 15 -10.26 -2.15 0.85
N TYR A 16 -11.14 -2.83 0.11
CA TYR A 16 -11.79 -4.06 0.53
C TYR A 16 -11.07 -5.26 -0.09
N CYS A 17 -11.00 -6.36 0.66
CA CYS A 17 -10.48 -7.63 0.19
C CYS A 17 -11.27 -8.76 0.82
N GLU A 18 -11.16 -9.96 0.24
CA GLU A 18 -11.77 -11.16 0.81
C GLU A 18 -11.24 -11.44 2.23
N PRO A 19 -12.10 -11.87 3.17
CA PRO A 19 -11.68 -12.11 4.56
C PRO A 19 -10.50 -13.08 4.68
N GLU A 20 -10.49 -14.13 3.87
CA GLU A 20 -9.40 -15.13 3.83
C GLU A 20 -8.07 -14.51 3.39
N VAL A 21 -8.11 -13.57 2.44
CA VAL A 21 -6.90 -12.86 1.97
C VAL A 21 -6.36 -11.97 3.08
N LYS A 22 -7.23 -11.24 3.78
CA LYS A 22 -6.83 -10.41 4.92
C LYS A 22 -6.15 -11.25 6.01
N GLU A 23 -6.73 -12.38 6.38
CA GLU A 23 -6.18 -13.27 7.40
C GLU A 23 -4.78 -13.79 7.01
N LYS A 24 -4.62 -14.23 5.75
CA LYS A 24 -3.31 -14.69 5.25
C LYS A 24 -2.26 -13.57 5.26
N LEU A 25 -2.66 -12.34 4.92
CA LEU A 25 -1.77 -11.18 4.95
C LEU A 25 -1.36 -10.79 6.38
N GLU A 26 -2.28 -10.88 7.34
CA GLU A 26 -1.98 -10.63 8.76
C GLU A 26 -0.95 -11.63 9.29
N ARG A 27 -1.16 -12.94 9.04
CA ARG A 27 -0.20 -14.00 9.39
C ARG A 27 1.15 -13.80 8.71
N LEU A 28 1.15 -13.40 7.44
CA LEU A 28 2.38 -13.12 6.70
C LEU A 28 3.14 -11.91 7.28
N ALA A 29 2.43 -10.86 7.69
CA ALA A 29 3.04 -9.70 8.31
C ALA A 29 3.69 -10.07 9.66
N GLU A 30 2.98 -10.85 10.49
CA GLU A 30 3.45 -11.34 11.78
C GLU A 30 4.71 -12.21 11.66
N SER A 31 4.71 -13.20 10.75
CA SER A 31 5.88 -14.05 10.50
C SER A 31 7.12 -13.28 10.01
N ARG A 32 6.93 -12.07 9.47
CA ARG A 32 7.98 -11.15 9.03
C ARG A 32 8.29 -10.06 10.05
N LEU A 33 7.75 -10.15 11.27
CA LEU A 33 7.93 -9.19 12.36
C LEU A 33 7.61 -7.74 11.95
N ARG A 34 6.54 -7.54 11.17
CA ARG A 34 6.12 -6.20 10.69
C ARG A 34 4.61 -6.02 10.72
N SER A 35 4.16 -4.77 10.66
CA SER A 35 2.73 -4.45 10.56
C SER A 35 2.15 -4.82 9.19
N LEU A 36 0.84 -5.10 9.15
CA LEU A 36 0.12 -5.33 7.89
C LEU A 36 0.24 -4.12 6.95
N SER A 37 0.12 -2.90 7.47
CA SER A 37 0.27 -1.68 6.66
C SER A 37 1.67 -1.56 6.04
N ASN A 38 2.74 -1.92 6.76
CA ASN A 38 4.08 -1.92 6.16
C ASN A 38 4.25 -3.04 5.14
N LEU A 39 3.60 -4.19 5.34
CA LEU A 39 3.58 -5.26 4.35
C LEU A 39 2.94 -4.81 3.04
N ILE A 40 1.76 -4.21 3.12
CA ILE A 40 1.04 -3.69 1.95
C ILE A 40 1.85 -2.58 1.28
N GLU A 41 2.42 -1.64 2.05
CA GLU A 41 3.25 -0.58 1.51
C GLU A 41 4.43 -1.12 0.68
N SER A 42 5.17 -2.12 1.18
CA SER A 42 6.28 -2.70 0.40
C SER A 42 5.81 -3.33 -0.91
N ILE A 43 4.70 -4.07 -0.88
CA ILE A 43 4.14 -4.71 -2.08
C ILE A 43 3.73 -3.66 -3.11
N LEU A 44 3.08 -2.58 -2.67
CA LEU A 44 2.67 -1.47 -3.54
C LEU A 44 3.87 -0.76 -4.17
N VAL A 45 4.92 -0.49 -3.38
CA VAL A 45 6.16 0.12 -3.89
C VAL A 45 6.83 -0.77 -4.94
N GLU A 46 6.92 -2.07 -4.67
CA GLU A 46 7.50 -3.04 -5.63
C GLU A 46 6.68 -3.10 -6.93
N GLU A 47 5.34 -3.06 -6.83
CA GLU A 47 4.48 -3.12 -8.01
C GLU A 47 4.56 -1.85 -8.87
N VAL A 48 4.60 -0.68 -8.23
CA VAL A 48 4.82 0.59 -8.93
C VAL A 48 6.19 0.58 -9.62
N ALA A 49 7.25 0.16 -8.93
CA ALA A 49 8.59 0.11 -9.51
C ALA A 49 8.66 -0.81 -10.75
N LYS A 50 7.96 -1.95 -10.75
CA LYS A 50 7.84 -2.80 -11.94
C LYS A 50 7.10 -2.10 -13.07
N ALA A 51 6.00 -1.42 -12.77
CA ALA A 51 5.19 -0.72 -13.76
C ALA A 51 5.91 0.53 -14.32
N GLU A 52 6.76 1.18 -13.54
CA GLU A 52 7.68 2.22 -14.01
C GLU A 52 8.75 1.64 -14.93
N ALA A 53 9.37 0.52 -14.54
CA ALA A 53 10.42 -0.13 -15.32
C ALA A 53 9.92 -0.73 -16.66
N SER A 54 8.67 -1.20 -16.70
CA SER A 54 8.02 -1.71 -17.92
C SER A 54 7.52 -0.59 -18.83
N GLY A 55 7.49 0.65 -18.35
CA GLY A 55 6.89 1.79 -19.05
C GLY A 55 5.35 1.81 -19.01
N GLU A 56 4.72 0.90 -18.25
CA GLU A 56 3.26 0.80 -18.12
C GLU A 56 2.64 2.06 -17.52
N LEU A 57 3.32 2.70 -16.56
CA LEU A 57 2.79 3.91 -15.93
C LEU A 57 2.89 5.17 -16.80
N GLY A 58 3.69 5.14 -17.89
CA GLY A 58 3.92 6.28 -18.77
C GLY A 58 4.43 7.53 -18.04
N THR A 59 5.06 8.47 -18.74
CA THR A 59 5.27 9.81 -18.18
C THR A 59 3.94 10.58 -18.20
N SER A 60 3.04 10.30 -17.25
CA SER A 60 1.83 11.13 -17.13
C SER A 60 2.21 12.51 -16.58
N PRO A 61 1.83 13.60 -17.28
CA PRO A 61 2.31 14.95 -16.97
C PRO A 61 1.85 15.36 -15.57
N GLU A 62 2.70 16.15 -14.89
CA GLU A 62 2.42 16.79 -13.60
C GLU A 62 0.94 17.14 -13.44
N ARG A 63 0.25 16.47 -12.51
CA ARG A 63 -0.99 17.05 -11.97
C ARG A 63 -0.59 18.27 -11.15
N LYS A 64 -0.45 19.43 -11.81
CA LYS A 64 -0.60 20.72 -11.13
C LYS A 64 -2.01 20.73 -10.54
N SER A 65 -2.10 20.54 -9.22
CA SER A 65 -3.34 20.80 -8.50
C SER A 65 -3.44 22.31 -8.24
N PRO A 66 -4.64 22.90 -8.36
CA PRO A 66 -4.90 24.33 -8.15
C PRO A 66 -4.70 24.77 -6.70
#